data_AF-A0A497YIJ2-F1
#
_entry.id   AF-A0A497YIJ2-F1
#
_cell.length_a   1.000
_cell.length_b   1.000
_cell.length_c   1.000
_cell.angle_alpha   90.00
_cell.angle_beta   90.00
_cell.angle_gamma   90.00
#
_symmetry.space_group_name_H-M   'P 1'
#
loop_
_entity.id
_entity.type
_entity.pdbx_description
1 polymer ?
#
loop_
_entity_poly.entity_id
_entity_poly.type
_entity_poly.pdbx_seq_one_letter_code
_entity_poly.pdbx_strand_id
1 'polypeptide(L)'
;MDETHKVSDKRGFLLYGAWFVSLIATLGSLYFSEIKGFIPCDLCWFQRIFMYPLVFILGIATFQNDWKVARYVLPLSVIGGSISAMHYMEQKIPGFGGVRPCVSGVPCSAEYINWFGFITIPFLAFVAFLLITSAMVLLIVKKKAN
;
A
#
# COMPACT_ATOMS: atom_id res chain seq x y z
N MET A 1 -9.42 -25.44 -26.03
CA MET A 1 -9.73 -23.99 -26.14
C MET A 1 -10.35 -23.51 -24.82
N ASP A 2 -9.66 -23.67 -23.69
CA ASP A 2 -10.22 -23.46 -22.33
C ASP A 2 -9.19 -22.79 -21.39
N GLU A 3 -7.96 -23.30 -21.38
CA GLU A 3 -6.86 -22.79 -20.55
C GLU A 3 -6.56 -21.29 -20.73
N THR A 4 -6.64 -20.76 -21.95
CA THR A 4 -6.27 -19.37 -22.28
C THR A 4 -7.30 -18.34 -21.77
N HIS A 5 -8.58 -18.68 -21.77
CA HIS A 5 -9.65 -17.77 -21.31
C HIS A 5 -9.68 -17.70 -19.77
N LYS A 6 -9.48 -18.85 -19.11
CA LYS A 6 -9.44 -18.96 -17.64
C LYS A 6 -8.24 -18.25 -17.00
N VAL A 7 -7.10 -18.21 -17.69
CA VAL A 7 -5.92 -17.47 -17.24
C VAL A 7 -6.12 -15.94 -17.34
N SER A 8 -6.79 -15.47 -18.39
CA SER A 8 -7.13 -14.05 -18.56
C SER A 8 -8.01 -13.54 -17.41
N ASP A 9 -9.05 -14.31 -17.07
CA ASP A 9 -10.02 -14.00 -16.03
C ASP A 9 -9.37 -13.90 -14.63
N LYS A 10 -8.50 -14.87 -14.28
CA LYS A 10 -7.78 -14.86 -12.99
C LYS A 10 -6.78 -13.70 -12.87
N ARG A 11 -6.13 -13.30 -13.96
CA ARG A 11 -5.20 -12.16 -13.93
C ARG A 11 -5.98 -10.85 -13.76
N GLY A 12 -7.12 -10.71 -14.45
CA GLY A 12 -8.02 -9.56 -14.32
C GLY A 12 -8.51 -9.40 -12.88
N PHE A 13 -8.93 -10.50 -12.25
CA PHE A 13 -9.33 -10.50 -10.85
C PHE A 13 -8.22 -10.03 -9.89
N LEU A 14 -6.97 -10.43 -10.12
CA LEU A 14 -5.83 -9.97 -9.31
C LEU A 14 -5.54 -8.48 -9.48
N LEU A 15 -5.60 -7.95 -10.71
CA LEU A 15 -5.45 -6.51 -10.96
C LEU A 15 -6.58 -5.71 -10.31
N TYR A 16 -7.82 -6.16 -10.49
CA TYR A 16 -8.99 -5.52 -9.89
C TYR A 16 -8.91 -5.52 -8.36
N GLY A 17 -8.53 -6.64 -7.76
CA GLY A 17 -8.32 -6.75 -6.31
C GLY A 17 -7.24 -5.80 -5.80
N ALA A 18 -6.09 -5.72 -6.49
CA ALA A 18 -5.01 -4.80 -6.12
C ALA A 18 -5.45 -3.33 -6.26
N TRP A 19 -6.17 -2.99 -7.32
CA TRP A 19 -6.73 -1.66 -7.51
C TRP A 19 -7.73 -1.29 -6.40
N PHE A 20 -8.64 -2.20 -6.07
CA PHE A 20 -9.63 -1.99 -5.01
C PHE A 20 -8.98 -1.75 -3.64
N VAL A 21 -7.94 -2.53 -3.30
CA VAL A 21 -7.14 -2.32 -2.08
C VAL A 21 -6.49 -0.94 -2.08
N SER A 22 -5.87 -0.52 -3.18
CA SER A 22 -5.23 0.81 -3.28
C SER A 22 -6.24 1.95 -3.11
N LEU A 23 -7.45 1.77 -3.63
CA LEU A 23 -8.54 2.74 -3.56
C LEU A 23 -9.05 2.88 -2.12
N ILE A 24 -9.31 1.77 -1.42
CA ILE A 24 -9.69 1.78 -0.01
C ILE A 24 -8.59 2.42 0.84
N ALA A 25 -7.32 2.07 0.62
CA ALA A 25 -6.21 2.64 1.38
C ALA A 25 -6.10 4.15 1.20
N THR A 26 -6.27 4.65 -0.02
CA THR A 26 -6.22 6.09 -0.34
C THR A 26 -7.41 6.83 0.26
N LEU A 27 -8.63 6.30 0.11
CA LEU A 27 -9.83 6.89 0.71
C LEU A 27 -9.76 6.87 2.25
N GLY A 28 -9.27 5.80 2.85
CA GLY A 28 -9.06 5.73 4.30
C GLY A 28 -8.05 6.77 4.78
N SER A 29 -6.91 6.91 4.08
CA SER A 29 -5.91 7.94 4.37
C SER A 29 -6.47 9.36 4.30
N LEU A 30 -7.29 9.66 3.28
CA LEU A 30 -7.96 10.95 3.12
C LEU A 30 -9.04 11.18 4.18
N TYR A 31 -9.83 10.16 4.50
CA TYR A 31 -10.86 10.24 5.53
C TYR A 31 -10.29 10.60 6.90
N PHE A 32 -9.17 9.97 7.28
CA PHE A 32 -8.50 10.31 8.54
C PHE A 32 -7.94 11.74 8.55
N SER A 33 -7.46 12.23 7.42
CA SER A 33 -6.92 13.59 7.28
C SER A 33 -8.01 14.65 7.35
N GLU A 34 -9.02 14.55 6.48
CA GLU A 34 -9.96 15.64 6.21
C GLU A 34 -11.19 15.59 7.12
N ILE A 35 -11.66 14.40 7.50
CA ILE A 35 -12.87 14.24 8.31
C ILE A 35 -12.53 14.09 9.78
N LYS A 36 -11.51 13.28 10.12
CA LYS A 36 -11.09 13.09 11.53
C LYS A 36 -10.06 14.11 12.00
N GLY A 37 -9.48 14.92 11.10
CA GLY A 37 -8.52 15.96 11.45
C GLY A 37 -7.17 15.42 11.93
N PHE A 38 -6.80 14.19 11.57
CA PHE A 38 -5.51 13.62 11.95
C PHE A 38 -4.41 14.20 11.07
N ILE A 39 -3.52 14.96 11.71
CA ILE A 39 -2.39 15.60 11.04
C ILE A 39 -1.38 14.49 10.67
N PRO A 40 -1.04 14.31 9.39
CA PRO A 40 -0.05 13.32 8.99
C PRO A 40 1.34 13.75 9.45
N CYS A 41 2.10 12.81 10.01
CA CYS A 41 3.53 12.99 10.24
C CYS A 41 4.33 12.81 8.93
N ASP A 42 5.61 13.14 8.95
CA ASP A 42 6.50 13.04 7.78
C ASP A 42 6.53 11.62 7.19
N LEU A 43 6.64 10.59 8.04
CA LEU A 43 6.63 9.18 7.60
C LEU A 43 5.30 8.77 6.95
N CYS A 44 4.15 9.23 7.48
CA CYS A 44 2.85 9.05 6.84
C CYS A 44 2.79 9.72 5.47
N TRP A 45 3.41 10.89 5.34
CA TRP A 45 3.47 11.63 4.09
C TRP A 45 4.25 10.87 3.01
N PHE A 46 5.40 10.28 3.38
CA PHE A 46 6.12 9.39 2.48
C PHE A 46 5.26 8.18 2.05
N GLN A 47 4.53 7.55 2.97
CA GLN A 47 3.61 6.46 2.63
C GLN A 47 2.55 6.89 1.60
N ARG A 48 2.00 8.12 1.73
CA ARG A 48 1.04 8.68 0.76
C ARG A 48 1.64 8.87 -0.62
N ILE A 49 2.89 9.33 -0.73
CA ILE A 49 3.60 9.48 -2.02
C ILE A 49 3.66 8.14 -2.75
N PHE A 50 3.90 7.04 -2.04
CA PHE A 50 3.95 5.70 -2.65
C PHE A 50 2.57 5.09 -2.89
N MET A 51 1.55 5.42 -2.10
CA MET A 51 0.22 4.82 -2.20
C MET A 51 -0.68 5.49 -3.26
N TYR A 52 -0.73 6.83 -3.29
CA TYR A 52 -1.72 7.54 -4.12
C TYR A 52 -1.54 7.31 -5.63
N PRO A 53 -0.31 7.29 -6.18
CA PRO A 53 -0.11 6.98 -7.59
C PRO A 53 -0.57 5.56 -7.98
N LEU A 54 -0.55 4.61 -7.04
CA LEU A 54 -0.96 3.23 -7.31
C LEU A 54 -2.42 3.13 -7.73
N VAL A 55 -3.30 3.98 -7.20
CA VAL A 55 -4.73 3.99 -7.57
C VAL A 55 -4.88 4.25 -9.06
N PHE A 56 -4.16 5.24 -9.59
CA PHE A 56 -4.21 5.59 -11.00
C PHE A 56 -3.52 4.53 -11.86
N ILE A 57 -2.32 4.10 -11.49
CA ILE A 57 -1.54 3.12 -12.26
C ILE A 57 -2.28 1.77 -12.35
N LEU A 58 -2.77 1.25 -11.23
CA LEU A 58 -3.53 -0.01 -11.18
C LEU A 58 -4.91 0.14 -11.82
N GLY A 59 -5.57 1.30 -11.68
CA GLY A 59 -6.85 1.56 -12.34
C GLY A 59 -6.72 1.49 -13.86
N ILE A 60 -5.77 2.25 -14.42
CA ILE A 60 -5.47 2.26 -15.85
C ILE A 60 -5.12 0.84 -16.34
N ALA A 61 -4.28 0.12 -15.61
CA ALA A 61 -3.89 -1.25 -15.98
C ALA A 61 -5.06 -2.24 -15.92
N THR A 62 -6.00 -2.05 -14.98
CA THR A 62 -7.20 -2.90 -14.87
C THR A 62 -8.12 -2.70 -16.08
N PHE A 63 -8.38 -1.45 -16.49
CA PHE A 63 -9.23 -1.16 -17.65
C PHE A 63 -8.59 -1.54 -18.99
N GLN A 64 -7.25 -1.47 -19.10
CA GLN A 64 -6.52 -1.85 -20.30
C GLN A 64 -6.09 -3.33 -20.30
N ASN A 65 -6.35 -4.09 -19.22
CA ASN A 65 -5.81 -5.43 -19.01
C ASN A 65 -4.28 -5.52 -19.23
N ASP A 66 -3.52 -4.50 -18.82
CA ASP A 66 -2.07 -4.46 -18.99
C ASP A 66 -1.33 -5.05 -17.78
N TRP A 67 -0.95 -6.31 -17.91
CA TRP A 67 -0.19 -7.06 -16.89
C TRP A 67 1.26 -6.60 -16.75
N LYS A 68 1.81 -5.83 -17.71
CA LYS A 68 3.21 -5.38 -17.65
C LYS A 68 3.42 -4.35 -16.54
N VAL A 69 2.33 -3.74 -16.05
CA VAL A 69 2.32 -2.77 -14.95
C VAL A 69 2.99 -3.31 -13.67
N ALA A 70 2.97 -4.62 -13.45
CA ALA A 70 3.55 -5.26 -12.27
C ALA A 70 5.05 -4.93 -12.07
N ARG A 71 5.79 -4.64 -13.16
CA ARG A 71 7.20 -4.23 -13.08
C ARG A 71 7.42 -2.87 -12.44
N TYR A 72 6.45 -1.96 -12.53
CA TYR A 72 6.53 -0.61 -11.96
C TYR A 72 5.84 -0.52 -10.61
N VAL A 73 4.72 -1.24 -10.42
CA VAL A 73 3.98 -1.26 -9.14
C VAL A 73 4.75 -1.99 -8.04
N LEU A 74 5.46 -3.07 -8.38
CA LEU A 74 6.17 -3.88 -7.40
C LEU A 74 7.25 -3.08 -6.62
N PRO A 75 8.20 -2.37 -7.27
CA PRO A 75 9.17 -1.58 -6.52
C PRO A 75 8.49 -0.48 -5.69
N LEU A 76 7.45 0.17 -6.22
CA LEU A 76 6.73 1.23 -5.51
C LEU A 76 6.04 0.71 -4.23
N SER A 77 5.34 -0.43 -4.34
CA SER A 77 4.66 -1.07 -3.21
C SER A 77 5.63 -1.63 -2.17
N VAL A 78 6.79 -2.16 -2.59
CA VAL A 78 7.82 -2.67 -1.67
C VAL A 78 8.47 -1.53 -0.88
N ILE A 79 8.80 -0.42 -1.53
CA ILE A 79 9.38 0.75 -0.86
C ILE A 79 8.37 1.35 0.12
N GLY A 80 7.12 1.58 -0.33
CA GLY A 80 6.04 2.07 0.54
C GLY A 80 5.79 1.16 1.74
N GLY A 81 5.74 -0.15 1.52
CA GLY A 81 5.56 -1.15 2.58
C GLY A 81 6.72 -1.17 3.58
N SER A 82 7.96 -1.01 3.11
CA SER A 82 9.14 -0.93 3.99
C SER A 82 9.08 0.30 4.91
N ILE A 83 8.63 1.44 4.38
CA ILE A 83 8.43 2.67 5.17
C ILE A 83 7.30 2.47 6.19
N SER A 84 6.19 1.84 5.80
CA SER A 84 5.10 1.52 6.74
C SER A 84 5.54 0.58 7.86
N ALA A 85 6.36 -0.42 7.55
CA ALA A 85 6.92 -1.33 8.55
C ALA A 85 7.83 -0.59 9.55
N MET A 86 8.73 0.26 9.06
CA MET A 86 9.58 1.09 9.92
C MET A 86 8.76 2.04 10.80
N HIS A 87 7.72 2.67 10.25
CA HIS A 87 6.85 3.55 11.02
C HIS A 87 6.07 2.79 12.10
N TYR A 88 5.57 1.59 11.79
CA TYR A 88 4.92 0.74 12.80
C TYR A 88 5.88 0.35 13.94
N MET A 89 7.13 0.03 13.61
CA MET A 89 8.17 -0.26 14.60
C MET A 89 8.44 0.95 15.50
N GLU A 90 8.49 2.16 14.96
CA GLU A 90 8.68 3.40 15.75
C GLU A 90 7.53 3.65 16.74
N GLN A 91 6.30 3.26 16.39
CA GLN A 91 5.16 3.38 17.31
C GLN A 91 5.19 2.34 18.43
N LYS A 92 5.56 1.09 18.14
CA LYS A 92 5.47 -0.02 19.09
C LYS A 92 6.73 -0.30 19.90
N ILE A 93 7.91 0.08 19.42
CA ILE A 93 9.18 -0.19 20.09
C ILE A 93 9.62 1.06 20.85
N PRO A 94 9.51 1.10 22.19
CA PRO A 94 9.94 2.25 22.98
C PRO A 94 11.45 2.45 22.83
N GLY A 95 11.86 3.68 22.50
CA GLY A 95 13.27 4.02 22.29
C GLY A 95 13.80 3.74 20.88
N PHE A 96 12.96 3.22 19.96
CA PHE A 96 13.31 3.14 18.55
C PHE A 96 13.30 4.55 17.95
N GLY A 97 14.49 5.15 17.82
CA GLY A 97 14.66 6.53 17.40
C GLY A 97 14.34 6.83 15.94
N GLY A 98 13.98 5.81 15.14
CA GLY A 98 13.54 5.92 13.74
C GLY A 98 14.53 6.63 12.82
N VAL A 99 14.16 6.74 11.54
CA VAL A 99 14.76 7.75 10.65
C VAL A 99 13.96 9.02 10.88
N ARG A 100 14.61 10.06 11.40
CA ARG A 100 14.00 11.38 11.63
C ARG A 100 14.37 12.31 10.49
N PRO A 101 13.62 12.33 9.36
CA PRO A 101 13.69 13.47 8.46
C PRO A 101 13.34 14.73 9.29
N CYS A 102 13.89 15.88 8.91
CA CYS A 102 13.69 17.15 9.63
C CYS A 102 12.25 17.30 10.10
N VAL A 103 12.04 17.28 11.42
CA VAL A 103 10.70 17.18 12.01
C VAL A 103 9.89 18.41 11.63
N SER A 104 8.78 18.19 10.91
CA SER A 104 7.79 19.24 10.63
C SER A 104 6.43 18.79 11.17
N GLY A 105 5.98 19.42 12.26
CA GLY A 105 4.67 19.13 12.85
C GLY A 105 4.68 18.07 13.95
N VAL A 106 3.83 17.03 13.83
CA VAL A 106 3.55 16.05 14.90
C VAL A 106 4.55 14.87 14.89
N PRO A 107 4.89 14.30 16.07
CA PRO A 107 5.83 13.19 16.14
C PRO A 107 5.26 11.90 15.51
N CYS A 108 6.08 11.17 14.75
CA CYS A 108 5.69 9.90 14.13
C CYS A 108 5.40 8.78 15.14
N SER A 109 5.92 8.89 16.36
CA SER A 109 5.61 7.97 17.46
C SER A 109 4.20 8.13 18.03
N ALA A 110 3.46 9.19 17.67
CA ALA A 110 2.09 9.37 18.14
C ALA A 110 1.13 8.37 17.47
N GLU A 111 0.31 7.72 18.28
CA GLU A 111 -0.72 6.78 17.82
C GLU A 111 -2.12 7.45 17.88
N TYR A 112 -2.67 7.84 16.73
CA TYR A 112 -4.06 8.35 16.66
C TYR A 112 -5.11 7.26 16.83
N ILE A 113 -4.83 6.06 16.31
CA ILE A 113 -5.69 4.88 16.41
C ILE A 113 -4.82 3.72 16.88
N ASN A 114 -5.32 2.99 17.86
CA ASN A 114 -4.70 1.75 18.35
C ASN A 114 -5.79 0.74 18.72
N TRP A 115 -6.46 0.17 17.72
CA TRP A 115 -7.46 -0.85 18.00
C TRP A 115 -6.80 -2.17 18.37
N PHE A 116 -7.36 -2.84 19.39
CA PHE A 116 -6.82 -4.10 19.94
C PHE A 116 -5.36 -4.05 20.41
N GLY A 117 -4.78 -2.86 20.57
CA GLY A 117 -3.39 -2.66 21.01
C GLY A 117 -2.32 -2.86 19.92
N PHE A 118 -2.72 -3.20 18.69
CA PHE A 118 -1.79 -3.40 17.56
C PHE A 118 -2.23 -2.78 16.23
N ILE A 119 -3.53 -2.51 16.03
CA ILE A 119 -4.01 -1.94 14.76
C ILE A 119 -3.84 -0.42 14.80
N THR A 120 -2.75 0.04 14.20
CA THR A 120 -2.47 1.46 13.97
C THR A 120 -2.61 1.83 12.49
N ILE A 121 -2.61 3.14 12.19
CA ILE A 121 -2.69 3.63 10.81
C ILE A 121 -1.53 3.11 9.94
N PRO A 122 -0.25 3.14 10.39
CA PRO A 122 0.86 2.56 9.65
C PRO A 122 0.72 1.06 9.39
N PHE A 123 0.14 0.31 10.33
CA PHE A 123 -0.12 -1.12 10.17
C PHE A 123 -1.13 -1.38 9.04
N LEU A 124 -2.22 -0.61 8.98
CA LEU A 124 -3.21 -0.72 7.90
C LEU A 124 -2.58 -0.43 6.54
N ALA A 125 -1.73 0.60 6.46
CA ALA A 125 -0.99 0.91 5.24
C ALA A 125 -0.02 -0.22 4.85
N PHE A 126 0.68 -0.82 5.82
CA PHE A 126 1.56 -1.96 5.60
C PHE A 126 0.80 -3.16 5.00
N VAL A 127 -0.36 -3.50 5.57
CA VAL A 127 -1.21 -4.59 5.04
C VAL A 127 -1.65 -4.29 3.60
N ALA A 128 -2.06 -3.06 3.31
CA ALA A 128 -2.45 -2.68 1.95
C ALA A 128 -1.28 -2.83 0.95
N PHE A 129 -0.09 -2.35 1.29
CA PHE A 129 1.10 -2.53 0.45
C PHE A 129 1.44 -4.02 0.26
N LEU A 130 1.39 -4.82 1.33
CA LEU A 130 1.68 -6.24 1.29
C LEU A 130 0.70 -7.00 0.37
N LEU A 131 -0.60 -6.68 0.44
CA LEU A 131 -1.61 -7.23 -0.46
C LEU A 131 -1.31 -6.88 -1.92
N ILE A 132 -1.02 -5.61 -2.21
CA ILE A 132 -0.68 -5.15 -3.57
C ILE A 132 0.61 -5.85 -4.08
N THR A 133 1.66 -5.90 -3.27
CA THR A 133 2.92 -6.59 -3.61
C THR A 133 2.67 -8.07 -3.87
N SER A 134 1.90 -8.77 -3.02
CA SER A 134 1.58 -10.18 -3.20
C SER A 134 0.82 -10.43 -4.50
N ALA A 135 -0.16 -9.59 -4.84
CA ALA A 135 -0.90 -9.68 -6.10
C ALA A 135 0.03 -9.50 -7.31
N MET A 136 0.95 -8.53 -7.27
CA MET A 136 1.93 -8.31 -8.34
C MET A 136 2.92 -9.47 -8.49
N VAL A 137 3.42 -10.03 -7.37
CA VAL A 137 4.32 -11.19 -7.39
C VAL A 137 3.61 -12.39 -8.01
N LEU A 138 2.36 -12.66 -7.62
CA LEU A 138 1.57 -13.75 -8.18
C LEU A 138 1.33 -13.57 -9.68
N LEU A 139 1.09 -12.35 -10.15
CA LEU A 139 0.97 -12.05 -11.58
C LEU A 139 2.27 -12.35 -12.35
N ILE A 140 3.43 -11.99 -11.80
CA ILE A 140 4.73 -12.23 -12.42
C ILE A 140 5.07 -13.73 -12.46
N VAL A 141 4.85 -14.45 -11.35
CA VAL A 141 5.13 -15.89 -11.27
C VAL A 141 4.28 -16.67 -12.27
N LYS A 142 2.98 -16.34 -12.39
CA LYS A 142 2.09 -16.96 -13.38
C LYS A 142 2.43 -16.61 -14.82
N LYS A 143 3.11 -15.49 -15.07
CA LYS A 143 3.62 -15.17 -16.41
C LYS A 143 4.81 -16.06 -16.78
N LYS A 144 5.67 -16.42 -15.81
CA LYS A 144 6.85 -17.25 -16.06
C LYS A 144 6.51 -18.74 -16.26
N ALA A 145 5.38 -19.20 -15.70
CA ALA A 145 4.92 -20.58 -15.80
C ALA A 145 4.12 -20.90 -17.08
N ASN A 146 3.69 -19.88 -17.83
CA ASN A 146 2.98 -20.00 -19.11
C ASN A 146 3.86 -19.57 -20.27
#